data_AF-A0A3B8WSN0-F1
#
_entry.id   AF-A0A3B8WSN0-F1
#
_cell.length_a   1.000
_cell.length_b   1.000
_cell.length_c   1.000
_cell.angle_alpha   90.00
_cell.angle_beta   90.00
_cell.angle_gamma   90.00
#
_symmetry.space_group_name_H-M   'P 1'
#
loop_
_entity.id
_entity.type
_entity.pdbx_description
1 polymer ?
#
loop_
_entity_poly.entity_id
_entity_poly.type
_entity_poly.pdbx_seq_one_letter_code
_entity_poly.pdbx_strand_id
1 'polypeptide(L)'
;FLPHRLVTATSSNGQDLSATGTSVDERRAITIGFDHDPVNAEDVLINLSERVPLWFSRFNRVTEFVGGDEPSRGFARERYRFYRDRGYNLDTHQIARQPE
;
A
#
# COMPACT_ATOMS: atom_id res chain seq x y z
N PHE A 1 18.15 1.64 -8.29
CA PHE A 1 17.02 2.00 -9.17
C PHE A 1 15.86 1.05 -8.85
N LEU A 2 14.72 1.59 -8.42
CA LEU A 2 13.50 0.81 -8.14
C LEU A 2 12.42 1.24 -9.16
N PRO A 3 12.00 0.36 -10.09
CA PRO A 3 11.00 0.72 -11.09
C PRO A 3 9.67 0.99 -10.41
N HIS A 4 9.11 2.19 -10.63
CA HIS A 4 7.85 2.60 -10.04
C HIS A 4 7.01 3.41 -11.02
N ARG A 5 5.69 3.38 -10.84
CA ARG A 5 4.71 4.15 -11.61
C ARG A 5 3.61 4.72 -10.71
N LEU A 6 2.98 5.81 -11.14
CA LEU A 6 1.83 6.38 -10.46
C LEU A 6 0.54 5.64 -10.88
N VAL A 7 -0.36 5.44 -9.94
CA VAL A 7 -1.73 5.00 -10.22
C VAL A 7 -2.52 6.21 -10.69
N THR A 8 -2.90 6.22 -11.96
CA THR A 8 -3.81 7.21 -12.53
C THR A 8 -5.25 6.70 -12.44
N ALA A 9 -6.22 7.62 -12.36
CA ALA A 9 -7.63 7.24 -12.38
C ALA A 9 -7.93 6.42 -13.63
N THR A 10 -8.39 5.18 -13.44
CA THR A 10 -8.84 4.35 -14.54
C THR A 10 -10.11 4.99 -15.10
N SER A 11 -10.02 5.50 -16.33
CA SER A 11 -11.22 5.80 -17.10
C SER A 11 -12.01 4.50 -17.23
N SER A 12 -13.33 4.54 -17.06
CA SER A 12 -14.24 3.38 -17.06
C SER A 12 -14.21 2.54 -18.34
N ASN A 13 -13.50 2.97 -19.38
CA ASN A 13 -13.07 2.14 -20.49
C ASN A 13 -11.65 1.65 -20.22
N GLY A 14 -11.48 0.38 -19.87
CA GLY A 14 -10.20 -0.28 -19.56
C GLY A 14 -9.18 -0.30 -20.71
N GLN A 15 -8.70 0.87 -21.11
CA GLN A 15 -7.66 1.13 -22.08
C GLN A 15 -6.79 2.26 -21.52
N ASP A 16 -5.74 1.89 -20.81
CA ASP A 16 -4.63 2.79 -20.49
C ASP A 16 -3.84 3.02 -21.80
N LEU A 17 -3.88 4.25 -22.32
CA LEU A 17 -3.26 4.65 -23.60
C LEU A 17 -1.74 4.93 -23.50
N SER A 18 -1.07 4.47 -22.45
CA SER A 18 0.38 4.63 -22.29
C SER A 18 1.23 3.47 -22.83
N ALA A 19 0.64 2.52 -23.57
CA ALA A 19 1.35 1.39 -24.16
C ALA A 19 2.17 1.80 -25.41
N THR A 20 3.29 2.50 -25.20
CA THR A 20 4.40 2.49 -26.15
C THR A 20 5.70 2.19 -25.44
N GLY A 21 6.08 0.90 -25.48
CA GLY A 21 7.48 0.49 -25.36
C GLY A 21 7.92 -0.10 -24.02
N THR A 22 8.29 -1.37 -24.08
CA THR A 22 9.06 -2.17 -23.11
C THR A 22 8.22 -2.83 -22.01
N SER A 23 7.95 -4.13 -22.20
CA SER A 23 7.37 -5.04 -21.21
C SER A 23 8.30 -5.21 -20.01
N VAL A 24 8.38 -4.19 -19.17
CA VAL A 24 8.82 -4.34 -17.78
C VAL A 24 7.69 -5.13 -17.13
N ASP A 25 7.95 -6.40 -16.79
CA ASP A 25 7.04 -7.32 -16.13
C ASP A 25 6.04 -6.58 -15.23
N GLU A 26 4.83 -6.33 -15.75
CA GLU A 26 3.84 -5.43 -15.14
C GLU A 26 3.44 -5.90 -13.73
N ARG A 27 3.72 -7.19 -13.43
CA ARG A 27 3.49 -7.85 -12.14
C ARG A 27 4.53 -7.51 -11.07
N ARG A 28 5.61 -6.78 -11.40
CA ARG A 28 6.73 -6.53 -10.48
C ARG A 28 7.09 -5.05 -10.29
N ALA A 29 6.30 -4.12 -10.85
CA ALA A 29 6.53 -2.69 -10.68
C ALA A 29 5.92 -2.18 -9.36
N ILE A 30 6.62 -1.25 -8.70
CA ILE A 30 6.07 -0.55 -7.53
C ILE A 30 5.01 0.44 -8.04
N THR A 31 3.78 0.33 -7.58
CA THR A 31 2.72 1.31 -7.86
C THR A 31 2.56 2.25 -6.68
N ILE A 32 2.53 3.56 -6.95
CA ILE A 32 2.30 4.60 -5.95
C ILE A 32 0.97 5.28 -6.27
N GLY A 33 0.01 5.21 -5.36
CA GLY A 33 -1.33 5.75 -5.56
C GLY A 33 -1.86 6.48 -4.33
N PHE A 34 -2.91 7.26 -4.55
CA PHE A 34 -3.66 7.96 -3.51
C PHE A 34 -5.16 7.81 -3.81
N ASP A 35 -5.91 7.26 -2.84
CA ASP A 35 -7.37 7.13 -2.87
C ASP A 35 -7.98 6.40 -4.09
N HIS A 36 -7.16 5.60 -4.79
CA HIS A 36 -7.58 4.79 -5.95
C HIS A 36 -7.20 3.32 -5.75
N ASP A 37 -8.06 2.43 -6.21
CA ASP A 37 -7.79 0.98 -6.22
C ASP A 37 -6.69 0.67 -7.25
N PRO A 38 -5.60 -0.01 -6.86
CA PRO A 38 -4.58 -0.42 -7.81
C PRO A 38 -5.08 -1.53 -8.75
N VAL A 39 -4.75 -1.40 -10.03
CA VAL A 39 -5.04 -2.44 -11.03
C VAL A 39 -3.97 -3.52 -10.96
N ASN A 40 -4.40 -4.80 -10.85
CA ASN A 40 -3.55 -5.99 -10.84
C ASN A 40 -2.46 -6.04 -9.73
N ALA A 41 -2.75 -5.53 -8.53
CA ALA A 41 -1.85 -5.61 -7.38
C ALA A 41 -2.46 -6.45 -6.25
N GLU A 42 -1.78 -7.53 -5.85
CA GLU A 42 -2.29 -8.51 -4.87
C GLU A 42 -1.24 -8.99 -3.85
N ASP A 43 0.04 -8.64 -4.03
CA ASP A 43 1.12 -9.18 -3.18
C ASP A 43 1.31 -8.41 -1.88
N VAL A 44 1.77 -7.16 -1.96
CA VAL A 44 2.11 -6.34 -0.80
C VAL A 44 1.51 -4.94 -0.93
N LEU A 45 0.73 -4.55 0.09
CA LEU A 45 0.27 -3.18 0.27
C LEU A 45 1.14 -2.48 1.32
N ILE A 46 1.71 -1.34 0.96
CA ILE A 46 2.25 -0.38 1.93
C ILE A 46 1.21 0.72 2.11
N ASN A 47 0.46 0.65 3.22
CA ASN A 47 -0.57 1.65 3.51
C ASN A 47 0.04 2.82 4.31
N LEU A 48 0.09 3.99 3.67
CA LEU A 48 0.55 5.24 4.27
C LEU A 48 -0.62 6.17 4.66
N SER A 49 -1.86 5.73 4.44
CA SER A 49 -3.04 6.53 4.75
C SER A 49 -3.43 6.43 6.23
N GLU A 50 -4.27 7.36 6.69
CA GLU A 50 -4.76 7.36 8.07
C GLU A 50 -5.72 6.19 8.35
N ARG A 51 -6.30 5.59 7.31
CA ARG A 51 -7.37 4.58 7.41
C ARG A 51 -6.96 3.27 6.73
N VAL A 52 -7.73 2.21 6.94
CA VAL A 52 -7.58 0.97 6.15
C VAL A 52 -8.35 1.13 4.83
N PRO A 53 -7.72 1.01 3.66
CA PRO A 53 -8.42 1.06 2.38
C PRO A 53 -9.46 -0.07 2.26
N LEU A 54 -10.61 0.18 1.63
CA LEU A 54 -11.69 -0.83 1.52
C LEU A 54 -11.25 -2.09 0.75
N TRP A 55 -10.30 -1.95 -0.17
CA TRP A 55 -9.77 -3.01 -1.02
C TRP A 55 -8.53 -3.71 -0.44
N PHE A 56 -8.12 -3.39 0.80
CA PHE A 56 -6.89 -3.94 1.41
C PHE A 56 -6.87 -5.48 1.45
N SER A 57 -8.03 -6.12 1.57
CA SER A 57 -8.16 -7.57 1.77
C SER A 57 -7.74 -8.39 0.56
N ARG A 58 -7.53 -7.74 -0.60
CA ARG A 58 -6.98 -8.35 -1.81
C ARG A 58 -5.48 -8.64 -1.70
N PHE A 59 -4.80 -8.05 -0.71
CA PHE A 59 -3.36 -8.18 -0.54
C PHE A 59 -2.99 -9.33 0.37
N ASN A 60 -1.98 -10.11 -0.04
CA ASN A 60 -1.41 -11.19 0.76
C ASN A 60 -0.69 -10.66 2.02
N ARG A 61 -0.13 -9.45 1.94
CA ARG A 61 0.51 -8.77 3.07
C ARG A 61 0.20 -7.28 3.09
N VAL A 62 -0.07 -6.75 4.28
CA VAL A 62 -0.18 -5.31 4.52
C VAL A 62 0.92 -4.88 5.49
N THR A 63 1.63 -3.82 5.13
CA THR A 63 2.62 -3.16 5.99
C THR A 63 2.18 -1.73 6.23
N GLU A 64 2.20 -1.31 7.49
CA GLU A 64 1.81 0.04 7.91
C GLU A 64 2.86 0.65 8.85
N PHE A 65 2.83 1.98 8.95
CA PHE A 65 3.76 2.73 9.79
C PHE A 65 3.07 3.38 10.98
N VAL A 66 3.80 3.44 12.10
CA VAL A 66 3.43 4.20 13.29
C VAL A 66 4.21 5.50 13.29
N GLY A 67 3.53 6.62 13.06
CA GLY A 67 4.16 7.94 13.11
C GLY A 67 4.63 8.32 14.52
N GLY A 68 5.50 9.34 14.59
CA GLY A 68 6.09 9.81 15.84
C GLY A 68 5.16 10.70 16.67
N ASP A 69 4.26 11.45 16.03
CA ASP A 69 3.32 12.37 16.68
C ASP A 69 2.05 11.65 17.17
N GLU A 70 1.35 12.27 18.13
CA GLU A 70 0.19 11.63 18.78
C GLU A 70 -1.00 11.38 17.85
N PRO A 71 -1.41 12.29 16.96
CA PRO A 71 -2.43 11.99 15.93
C PRO A 71 -2.08 10.75 15.10
N SER A 72 -0.86 10.69 14.54
CA SER A 72 -0.41 9.54 13.76
C SER A 72 -0.43 8.23 14.55
N ARG A 73 -0.04 8.27 15.83
CA ARG A 73 -0.13 7.12 16.74
C ARG A 73 -1.57 6.72 17.01
N GLY A 74 -2.49 7.68 17.11
CA GLY A 74 -3.93 7.47 17.20
C GLY A 74 -4.45 6.64 16.03
N PHE A 75 -4.18 7.10 14.81
CA PHE A 75 -4.59 6.39 13.59
C PHE A 75 -3.96 5.00 13.48
N ALA A 76 -2.68 4.84 13.83
CA ALA A 76 -2.04 3.53 13.84
C ALA A 76 -2.69 2.55 14.83
N ARG A 77 -3.09 3.03 16.02
CA ARG A 77 -3.82 2.20 16.99
C ARG A 77 -5.19 1.78 16.47
N GLU A 78 -5.88 2.65 15.73
CA GLU A 78 -7.16 2.32 15.09
C GLU A 78 -7.02 1.22 14.04
N ARG A 79 -6.05 1.36 13.13
CA ARG A 79 -5.79 0.35 12.10
C ARG A 79 -5.33 -0.98 12.72
N TYR A 80 -4.45 -0.94 13.73
CA TYR A 80 -4.04 -2.14 14.45
C TYR A 80 -5.24 -2.89 15.08
N ARG A 81 -6.15 -2.16 15.75
CA ARG A 81 -7.39 -2.76 16.29
C ARG A 81 -8.26 -3.34 15.18
N PHE A 82 -8.43 -2.63 14.07
CA PHE A 82 -9.23 -3.09 12.93
C PHE A 82 -8.79 -4.46 12.43
N TYR A 83 -7.47 -4.69 12.30
CA TYR A 83 -6.93 -5.98 11.86
C TYR A 83 -7.03 -7.05 12.94
N ARG A 84 -6.69 -6.70 14.20
CA ARG A 84 -6.75 -7.64 15.33
C ARG A 84 -8.14 -8.20 15.53
N ASP A 85 -9.15 -7.33 15.52
CA ASP A 85 -10.54 -7.71 15.79
C ASP A 85 -11.13 -8.58 14.66
N ARG A 86 -10.46 -8.66 13.50
CA ARG A 86 -10.79 -9.53 12.37
C ARG A 86 -9.95 -10.81 12.32
N GLY A 87 -9.05 -11.02 13.28
CA GLY A 87 -8.25 -12.23 13.39
C GLY A 87 -7.05 -12.30 12.43
N TYR A 88 -6.59 -11.18 11.89
CA TYR A 88 -5.36 -11.16 11.10
C TYR A 88 -4.12 -11.39 11.98
N ASN A 89 -3.09 -12.01 11.39
CA ASN A 89 -1.79 -12.13 12.02
C ASN A 89 -1.10 -10.76 12.04
N LEU A 90 -0.65 -10.33 13.22
CA LEU A 90 -0.07 -9.00 13.41
C LEU A 90 1.35 -9.10 13.95
N ASP A 91 2.30 -8.67 13.11
CA ASP A 91 3.70 -8.52 13.47
C ASP A 91 4.05 -7.05 13.63
N THR A 92 4.80 -6.71 14.68
CA THR A 92 5.34 -5.36 14.88
C THR A 92 6.85 -5.40 14.81
N HIS A 93 7.43 -4.65 13.88
CA HIS A 93 8.87 -4.56 13.70
C HIS A 93 9.37 -3.19 14.17
N GLN A 94 10.32 -3.18 15.10
CA GLN A 94 11.02 -1.96 15.49
C GLN A 94 12.16 -1.72 14.50
N ILE A 95 12.05 -0.67 13.69
CA ILE A 95 13.10 -0.28 12.75
C ILE A 95 13.97 0.78 13.44
N ALA A 96 15.09 0.35 14.00
CA ALA A 96 16.08 1.27 14.52
C ALA A 96 16.79 1.97 13.36
N ARG A 97 16.99 3.29 13.47
CA ARG A 97 17.91 4.01 12.57
C ARG A 97 19.31 3.46 12.82
N GLN A 98 19.97 2.92 11.80
CA GLN A 98 21.39 2.60 11.91
C GLN A 98 22.18 3.90 12.08
N PRO A 99 23.14 3.97 13.03
CA PRO A 99 24.04 5.11 13.12
C PRO A 99 24.85 5.20 11.82
N GLU A 100 25.00 6.41 11.29
CA GLU A 100 25.81 6.72 10.09
C GLU A 100 27.30 6.48 10.31
#